data_AF-A0AA96YL41-F1
#
_entry.id   AF-A0AA96YL41-F1
#
_cell.length_a   1.000
_cell.length_b   1.000
_cell.length_c   1.000
_cell.angle_alpha   90.00
_cell.angle_beta   90.00
_cell.angle_gamma   90.00
#
_symmetry.space_group_name_H-M   'P 1'
#
loop_
_entity.id
_entity.type
_entity.pdbx_description
1 polymer ?
#
loop_
_entity_poly.entity_id
_entity_poly.type
_entity_poly.pdbx_seq_one_letter_code
_entity_poly.pdbx_strand_id
1 'polypeptide(L)'
;MTHAIRAKWAAALVLTAGLGTAIACTPSAPDPTPPAPDVVLHPVDAPLRPPLTEDALRQAEAEMQQRIQSDLDLLGLGKIGSVGSPISSELVAYRQTWAETDPDVAPFLGTWVKEWDMLPHYFMTVFPSEVPGRVCLVRYSKQETATVPFEVYDTPLEFSVAQVAEGQLLASNTQSARSLLRQVTVSNYDSEFLATVEPTGNMQVYASQRPPAIAPTWPAALMEQFRAAGCRE
;
A
#
# COMPACT_ATOMS: atom_id res chain seq x y z
N MET A 1 -32.19 -51.46 -43.64
CA MET A 1 -31.98 -52.84 -44.12
C MET A 1 -30.89 -53.46 -43.25
N THR A 2 -31.26 -54.10 -42.14
CA THR A 2 -31.30 -55.57 -41.98
C THR A 2 -29.94 -56.23 -42.17
N HIS A 3 -29.21 -56.52 -41.09
CA HIS A 3 -29.25 -57.84 -40.43
C HIS A 3 -28.25 -57.90 -39.26
N ALA A 4 -28.74 -58.42 -38.14
CA ALA A 4 -27.94 -58.89 -37.03
C ALA A 4 -27.31 -60.25 -37.36
N ILE A 5 -26.07 -60.52 -36.91
CA ILE A 5 -25.59 -61.88 -36.66
C ILE A 5 -24.81 -61.90 -35.33
N ARG A 6 -25.21 -62.87 -34.50
CA ARG A 6 -24.68 -63.27 -33.19
C ARG A 6 -23.48 -64.21 -33.35
N ALA A 7 -22.51 -64.12 -32.45
CA ALA A 7 -21.74 -65.24 -31.87
C ALA A 7 -20.98 -64.66 -30.66
N LYS A 8 -21.36 -64.85 -29.38
CA LYS A 8 -21.37 -66.06 -28.53
C LYS A 8 -20.04 -66.84 -28.46
N TRP A 9 -19.24 -66.43 -27.48
CA TRP A 9 -18.45 -67.20 -26.51
C TRP A 9 -17.33 -68.14 -27.00
N ALA A 10 -16.10 -67.79 -26.61
CA ALA A 10 -15.15 -68.74 -26.05
C ALA A 10 -14.49 -68.10 -24.82
N ALA A 11 -14.80 -68.67 -23.66
CA ALA A 11 -14.13 -68.36 -22.40
C ALA A 11 -12.76 -69.04 -22.41
N ALA A 12 -11.70 -68.28 -22.15
CA ALA A 12 -10.45 -68.80 -21.65
C ALA A 12 -10.21 -68.18 -20.28
N LEU A 13 -10.59 -68.93 -19.25
CA LEU A 13 -10.40 -68.61 -17.85
C LEU A 13 -8.93 -68.88 -17.52
N VAL A 14 -8.12 -67.83 -17.45
CA VAL A 14 -6.78 -67.93 -16.87
C VAL A 14 -6.88 -67.45 -15.42
N LEU A 15 -6.88 -68.42 -14.51
CA LEU A 15 -6.59 -68.22 -13.10
C LEU A 15 -5.11 -67.82 -12.98
N THR A 16 -4.82 -66.53 -12.86
CA THR A 16 -3.58 -66.06 -12.25
C THR A 16 -3.86 -65.73 -10.79
N ALA A 17 -3.30 -66.58 -9.93
CA ALA A 17 -3.20 -66.38 -8.51
C ALA A 17 -2.43 -65.08 -8.20
N GLY A 18 -2.79 -64.49 -7.07
CA GLY A 18 -2.45 -63.15 -6.67
C GLY A 18 -0.96 -62.80 -6.67
N LEU A 19 -0.72 -61.55 -7.07
CA LEU A 19 0.25 -60.65 -6.45
C LEU A 19 -0.44 -59.28 -6.42
N GLY A 20 -0.86 -58.85 -5.24
CA GLY A 20 -1.47 -57.54 -5.05
C GLY A 20 -0.45 -56.45 -5.37
N THR A 21 -0.65 -55.75 -6.48
CA THR A 21 -0.02 -54.46 -6.70
C THR A 21 -0.81 -53.42 -5.91
N ALA A 22 -0.38 -53.19 -4.67
CA ALA A 22 -0.72 -51.94 -4.00
C ALA A 22 -0.14 -50.81 -4.86
N ILE A 23 -1.01 -50.06 -5.54
CA ILE A 23 -0.64 -48.78 -6.14
C ILE A 23 -0.34 -47.87 -4.96
N ALA A 24 0.95 -47.77 -4.62
CA ALA A 24 1.40 -46.75 -3.69
C ALA A 24 1.18 -45.40 -4.38
N CYS A 25 0.13 -44.69 -3.99
CA CYS A 25 0.00 -43.28 -4.26
C CYS A 25 1.19 -42.58 -3.59
N THR A 26 2.26 -42.33 -4.33
CA THR A 26 3.27 -41.36 -3.91
C THR A 26 2.56 -40.01 -3.79
N PRO A 27 2.52 -39.39 -2.60
CA PRO A 27 2.07 -38.01 -2.53
C PRO A 27 3.08 -37.19 -3.34
N SER A 28 2.61 -36.50 -4.39
CA SER A 28 3.40 -35.46 -5.03
C SER A 28 3.82 -34.49 -3.94
N ALA A 29 5.13 -34.25 -3.83
CA ALA A 29 5.63 -33.20 -2.95
C ALA A 29 4.89 -31.90 -3.30
N PRO A 30 4.39 -31.13 -2.31
CA PRO A 30 3.93 -29.80 -2.60
C PRO A 30 5.11 -29.04 -3.21
N ASP A 31 4.91 -28.45 -4.39
CA ASP A 31 5.87 -27.46 -4.89
C ASP A 31 6.07 -26.44 -3.76
N PRO A 32 7.31 -26.17 -3.31
CA PRO A 32 7.55 -25.05 -2.43
C PRO A 32 7.30 -23.80 -3.27
N THR A 33 6.07 -23.29 -3.26
CA THR A 33 5.81 -21.92 -3.67
C THR A 33 6.76 -21.06 -2.85
N PRO A 34 7.70 -20.32 -3.47
CA PRO A 34 8.48 -19.34 -2.73
C PRO A 34 7.46 -18.42 -2.05
N PRO A 35 7.53 -18.17 -0.72
CA PRO A 35 6.70 -17.14 -0.15
C PRO A 35 7.02 -15.86 -0.92
N ALA A 36 6.02 -15.32 -1.62
CA ALA A 36 6.10 -13.98 -2.17
C ALA A 36 6.52 -13.08 -0.99
N PRO A 37 7.45 -12.13 -1.17
CA PRO A 37 7.89 -11.34 -0.03
C PRO A 37 6.68 -10.58 0.49
N ASP A 38 6.29 -10.84 1.75
CA ASP A 38 5.21 -10.15 2.48
C ASP A 38 5.49 -8.63 2.62
N VAL A 39 6.67 -8.18 2.16
CA VAL A 39 7.13 -6.80 2.17
C VAL A 39 8.07 -6.50 0.98
N VAL A 40 7.89 -5.37 0.31
CA VAL A 40 8.85 -4.76 -0.60
C VAL A 40 9.76 -3.83 0.18
N LEU A 41 11.07 -4.08 0.14
CA LEU A 41 12.05 -3.32 0.90
C LEU A 41 12.97 -2.54 -0.05
N HIS A 42 12.88 -1.22 -0.03
CA HIS A 42 13.85 -0.37 -0.72
C HIS A 42 15.10 -0.20 0.15
N PRO A 43 16.32 -0.34 -0.41
CA PRO A 43 17.54 -0.05 0.32
C PRO A 43 17.50 1.33 0.98
N VAL A 44 18.08 1.44 2.18
CA VAL A 44 18.14 2.71 2.95
C VAL A 44 18.86 3.82 2.16
N ASP A 45 19.80 3.43 1.29
CA ASP A 45 20.59 4.27 0.41
C ASP A 45 20.10 4.25 -1.04
N ALA A 46 18.86 3.83 -1.30
CA ALA A 46 18.27 3.86 -2.62
C ALA A 46 18.32 5.29 -3.20
N PRO A 47 18.66 5.47 -4.49
CA PRO A 47 18.68 6.78 -5.11
C PRO A 47 17.34 7.50 -4.98
N LEU A 48 17.38 8.72 -4.46
CA LEU A 48 16.20 9.56 -4.32
C LEU A 48 15.74 10.05 -5.69
N ARG A 49 14.43 10.19 -5.84
CA ARG A 49 13.87 10.85 -7.03
C ARG A 49 14.23 12.36 -7.02
N PRO A 50 14.48 12.95 -8.20
CA PRO A 50 14.77 14.38 -8.30
C PRO A 50 13.52 15.20 -7.90
N PRO A 51 13.67 16.36 -7.24
CA PRO A 51 12.53 17.21 -6.86
C PRO A 51 11.56 17.46 -8.02
N LEU A 52 10.27 17.55 -7.69
CA LEU A 52 9.25 17.97 -8.64
C LEU A 52 9.55 19.41 -9.07
N THR A 53 9.44 19.66 -10.37
CA THR A 53 9.56 21.02 -10.93
C THR A 53 8.38 21.87 -10.49
N GLU A 54 8.51 23.20 -10.55
CA GLU A 54 7.40 24.12 -10.23
C GLU A 54 6.15 23.84 -11.07
N ASP A 55 6.31 23.52 -12.35
CA ASP A 55 5.20 23.15 -13.23
C ASP A 55 4.52 21.84 -12.78
N ALA A 56 5.32 20.84 -12.42
CA ALA A 56 4.80 19.57 -11.92
C ALA A 56 4.10 19.74 -10.57
N LEU A 57 4.62 20.59 -9.67
CA LEU A 57 3.98 20.92 -8.40
C LEU A 57 2.63 21.62 -8.63
N ARG A 58 2.57 22.64 -9.49
CA ARG A 58 1.31 23.32 -9.84
C ARG A 58 0.28 22.35 -10.44
N GLN A 59 0.71 21.44 -11.30
CA GLN A 59 -0.17 20.42 -11.86
C GLN A 59 -0.68 19.47 -10.78
N ALA A 60 0.20 18.98 -9.91
CA ALA A 60 -0.16 18.09 -8.82
C ALA A 60 -1.10 18.76 -7.80
N GLU A 61 -0.90 20.04 -7.50
CA GLU A 61 -1.79 20.82 -6.62
C GLU A 61 -3.20 20.96 -7.22
N ALA A 62 -3.29 21.25 -8.52
CA ALA A 62 -4.57 21.34 -9.22
C ALA A 62 -5.27 19.97 -9.26
N GLU A 63 -4.54 18.90 -9.55
CA GLU A 63 -5.08 17.54 -9.53
C GLU A 63 -5.55 17.15 -8.12
N MET A 64 -4.77 17.46 -7.09
CA MET A 64 -5.11 17.17 -5.69
C MET A 64 -6.43 17.86 -5.31
N GLN A 65 -6.55 19.14 -5.66
CA GLN A 65 -7.79 19.89 -5.43
C GLN A 65 -8.98 19.27 -6.16
N GLN A 66 -8.81 18.87 -7.42
CA GLN A 66 -9.88 18.24 -8.19
C GLN A 66 -10.32 16.92 -7.58
N ARG A 67 -9.38 16.08 -7.11
CA ARG A 67 -9.70 14.79 -6.48
C ARG A 67 -10.44 14.98 -5.16
N ILE A 68 -9.95 15.87 -4.29
CA ILE A 68 -10.63 16.17 -3.02
C ILE A 68 -12.04 16.70 -3.30
N GLN A 69 -12.21 17.62 -4.26
CA GLN A 69 -13.53 18.14 -4.60
C GLN A 69 -14.45 17.04 -5.13
N SER A 70 -13.96 16.16 -5.99
CA SER A 70 -14.73 15.02 -6.51
C SER A 70 -15.22 14.12 -5.37
N ASP A 71 -14.36 13.81 -4.40
CA ASP A 71 -14.74 13.00 -3.25
C ASP A 71 -15.78 13.72 -2.37
N LEU A 72 -15.61 15.04 -2.14
CA LEU A 72 -16.59 15.84 -1.41
C LEU A 72 -17.95 15.92 -2.11
N ASP A 73 -17.97 16.03 -3.43
CA ASP A 73 -19.20 16.02 -4.21
C ASP A 73 -19.91 14.66 -4.11
N LEU A 74 -19.15 13.56 -4.19
CA LEU A 74 -19.69 12.21 -4.00
C LEU A 74 -20.24 12.01 -2.58
N LEU A 75 -19.58 12.55 -1.55
CA LEU A 75 -20.06 12.54 -0.18
C LEU A 75 -21.37 13.33 -0.05
N GLY A 76 -21.44 14.53 -0.64
CA GLY A 76 -22.64 15.37 -0.65
C GLY A 76 -23.82 14.73 -1.39
N LEU A 77 -23.54 13.88 -2.37
CA LEU A 77 -24.53 13.06 -3.09
C LEU A 77 -24.86 11.73 -2.37
N GLY A 78 -24.24 11.45 -1.21
CA GLY A 78 -24.41 10.21 -0.45
C GLY A 78 -23.91 8.96 -1.19
N LYS A 79 -22.92 9.11 -2.08
CA LYS A 79 -22.33 8.01 -2.87
C LYS A 79 -21.18 7.32 -2.16
N ILE A 80 -20.54 8.02 -1.23
CA ILE A 80 -19.50 7.46 -0.34
C ILE A 80 -19.86 7.80 1.11
N GLY A 81 -19.35 6.99 2.05
CA GLY A 81 -19.69 7.09 3.47
C GLY A 81 -18.93 8.18 4.24
N SER A 82 -17.73 8.53 3.80
CA SER A 82 -16.86 9.53 4.45
C SER A 82 -15.77 10.03 3.50
N VAL A 83 -15.22 11.20 3.80
CA VAL A 83 -14.02 11.76 3.16
C VAL A 83 -13.10 12.28 4.26
N GLY A 84 -12.00 11.57 4.47
CA GLY A 84 -11.06 11.87 5.56
C GLY A 84 -11.71 11.89 6.95
N SER A 85 -10.90 12.33 7.91
CA SER A 85 -11.24 12.34 9.33
C SER A 85 -10.87 13.68 9.96
N PRO A 86 -11.49 14.05 11.10
CA PRO A 86 -11.08 15.22 11.85
C PRO A 86 -9.59 15.18 12.17
N ILE A 87 -8.91 16.31 12.01
CA ILE A 87 -7.50 16.43 12.37
C ILE A 87 -7.31 16.06 13.85
N SER A 88 -6.54 15.00 14.10
CA SER A 88 -6.25 14.51 15.45
C SER A 88 -5.44 15.54 16.25
N SER A 89 -5.92 15.89 17.45
CA SER A 89 -5.18 16.76 18.37
C SER A 89 -3.85 16.13 18.81
N GLU A 90 -3.80 14.81 18.94
CA GLU A 90 -2.57 14.07 19.24
C GLU A 90 -1.56 14.18 18.10
N LEU A 91 -2.02 14.10 16.85
CA LEU A 91 -1.17 14.30 15.67
C LEU A 91 -0.62 15.73 15.61
N VAL A 92 -1.46 16.72 15.89
CA VAL A 92 -1.03 18.13 15.94
C VAL A 92 0.05 18.32 17.01
N ALA A 93 -0.18 17.84 18.23
CA ALA A 93 0.79 17.94 19.32
C ALA A 93 2.11 17.21 18.98
N TYR A 94 2.01 16.00 18.42
CA TYR A 94 3.16 15.22 17.99
C TYR A 94 4.01 15.96 16.97
N ARG A 95 3.39 16.55 15.94
CA ARG A 95 4.10 17.34 14.92
C ARG A 95 4.69 18.63 15.49
N GLN A 96 4.00 19.28 16.44
CA GLN A 96 4.53 20.46 17.11
C GLN A 96 5.82 20.14 17.88
N THR A 97 5.85 19.03 18.61
CA THR A 97 7.07 18.57 19.30
C THR A 97 8.21 18.30 18.31
N TRP A 98 7.94 17.61 17.20
CA TRP A 98 8.96 17.35 16.19
C TRP A 98 9.42 18.60 15.44
N ALA A 99 8.55 19.59 15.28
CA ALA A 99 8.89 20.85 14.62
C ALA A 99 9.94 21.68 15.37
N GLU A 100 10.14 21.43 16.67
CA GLU A 100 11.20 22.05 17.45
C GLU A 100 12.60 21.58 17.01
N THR A 101 12.71 20.35 16.51
CA THR A 101 13.97 19.73 16.09
C THR A 101 14.13 19.64 14.57
N ASP A 102 13.05 19.34 13.85
CA ASP A 102 13.05 19.17 12.40
C ASP A 102 11.76 19.76 11.80
N PRO A 103 11.70 21.10 11.64
CA PRO A 103 10.50 21.82 11.20
C PRO A 103 10.08 21.50 9.76
N ASP A 104 11.01 21.07 8.91
CA ASP A 104 10.72 20.75 7.52
C ASP A 104 10.07 19.36 7.37
N VAL A 105 10.48 18.40 8.21
CA VAL A 105 9.91 17.06 8.26
C VAL A 105 8.56 17.03 8.96
N ALA A 106 8.39 17.80 10.04
CA ALA A 106 7.24 17.72 10.92
C ALA A 106 5.85 17.71 10.22
N PRO A 107 5.57 18.52 9.18
CA PRO A 107 4.28 18.51 8.50
C PRO A 107 3.92 17.17 7.84
N PHE A 108 4.91 16.37 7.44
CA PHE A 108 4.70 15.09 6.75
C PHE A 108 4.44 13.94 7.72
N LEU A 109 4.86 14.06 8.99
CA LEU A 109 4.80 12.96 9.95
C LEU A 109 3.35 12.53 10.22
N GLY A 110 3.12 11.24 10.43
CA GLY A 110 1.79 10.71 10.73
C GLY A 110 1.37 9.53 9.87
N THR A 111 0.25 8.93 10.22
CA THR A 111 -0.46 7.94 9.40
C THR A 111 -1.48 8.64 8.52
N TRP A 112 -1.36 8.39 7.22
CA TRP A 112 -2.17 8.92 6.14
C TRP A 112 -2.94 7.78 5.48
N VAL A 113 -4.24 7.93 5.29
CA VAL A 113 -5.14 6.85 4.87
C VAL A 113 -6.10 7.30 3.78
N LYS A 114 -6.50 6.36 2.92
CA LYS A 114 -7.58 6.55 1.95
C LYS A 114 -8.87 5.97 2.54
N GLU A 115 -9.66 6.80 3.21
CA GLU A 115 -10.74 6.34 4.10
C GLU A 115 -12.04 5.88 3.43
N TRP A 116 -12.20 6.05 2.12
CA TRP A 116 -13.43 5.69 1.41
C TRP A 116 -13.43 4.26 0.83
N ASP A 117 -12.39 3.47 1.05
CA ASP A 117 -12.30 2.10 0.55
C ASP A 117 -12.79 1.10 1.62
N MET A 118 -13.75 0.24 1.28
CA MET A 118 -14.40 -0.70 2.21
C MET A 118 -13.56 -1.97 2.48
N LEU A 119 -12.31 -2.02 2.00
CA LEU A 119 -11.37 -3.14 2.08
C LEU A 119 -10.05 -2.69 2.74
N PRO A 120 -9.15 -3.59 3.19
CA PRO A 120 -8.02 -3.21 4.04
C PRO A 120 -7.14 -2.09 3.46
N HIS A 121 -6.65 -1.26 4.39
CA HIS A 121 -6.37 0.16 4.25
C HIS A 121 -5.27 0.51 3.24
N TYR A 122 -5.60 1.32 2.22
CA TYR A 122 -4.59 2.05 1.46
C TYR A 122 -4.01 3.14 2.37
N PHE A 123 -2.75 2.98 2.81
CA PHE A 123 -2.14 3.89 3.77
C PHE A 123 -0.68 4.18 3.48
N MET A 124 -0.21 5.29 4.05
CA MET A 124 1.19 5.65 4.17
C MET A 124 1.43 6.17 5.58
N THR A 125 2.40 5.61 6.28
CA THR A 125 2.86 6.14 7.56
C THR A 125 4.26 6.73 7.39
N VAL A 126 4.41 7.99 7.80
CA VAL A 126 5.68 8.73 7.76
C VAL A 126 6.21 8.84 9.18
N PHE A 127 7.31 8.14 9.43
CA PHE A 127 8.02 8.14 10.71
C PHE A 127 9.21 9.10 10.66
N PRO A 128 9.51 9.79 11.76
CA PRO A 128 10.75 10.55 11.88
C PRO A 128 11.97 9.61 11.90
N SER A 129 13.14 10.17 11.57
CA SER A 129 14.43 9.52 11.70
C SER A 129 15.33 10.29 12.67
N GLU A 130 16.33 9.60 13.22
CA GLU A 130 17.44 10.20 13.95
C GLU A 130 18.37 11.03 13.05
N VAL A 131 18.31 10.80 11.74
CA VAL A 131 19.07 11.56 10.75
C VAL A 131 18.27 12.81 10.36
N PRO A 132 18.82 14.03 10.54
CA PRO A 132 18.11 15.26 10.20
C PRO A 132 17.62 15.32 8.75
N GLY A 133 16.38 15.77 8.57
CA GLY A 133 15.69 15.86 7.29
C GLY A 133 15.28 14.52 6.70
N ARG A 134 15.51 13.39 7.38
CA ARG A 134 15.16 12.06 6.89
C ARG A 134 13.88 11.56 7.55
N VAL A 135 13.09 10.83 6.78
CA VAL A 135 11.92 10.10 7.27
C VAL A 135 11.90 8.67 6.74
N CYS A 136 11.12 7.83 7.39
CA CYS A 136 10.86 6.48 6.95
C CYS A 136 9.40 6.35 6.55
N LEU A 137 9.18 5.68 5.43
CA LEU A 137 7.88 5.49 4.82
C LEU A 137 7.51 4.03 4.91
N VAL A 138 6.35 3.74 5.51
CA VAL A 138 5.71 2.43 5.40
C VAL A 138 4.40 2.62 4.65
N ARG A 139 4.29 2.02 3.48
CA ARG A 139 3.12 2.16 2.60
C ARG A 139 2.46 0.81 2.43
N TYR A 140 1.15 0.85 2.27
CA TYR A 140 0.38 -0.27 1.80
C TYR A 140 -0.54 0.25 0.69
N SER A 141 -0.40 -0.34 -0.49
CA SER A 141 -1.24 0.01 -1.63
C SER A 141 -2.11 -1.19 -2.01
N LYS A 142 -3.16 -0.92 -2.77
CA LYS A 142 -3.96 -1.95 -3.43
C LYS A 142 -3.94 -1.63 -4.91
N GLN A 143 -3.63 -2.63 -5.73
CA GLN A 143 -3.72 -2.50 -7.18
C GLN A 143 -5.03 -3.09 -7.65
N GLU A 144 -5.83 -2.29 -8.32
CA GLU A 144 -6.98 -2.77 -9.10
C GLU A 144 -6.46 -3.38 -10.39
N THR A 145 -6.99 -4.55 -10.77
CA THR A 145 -6.65 -5.11 -12.09
C THR A 145 -7.34 -4.33 -13.19
N ALA A 146 -6.64 -4.09 -14.30
CA ALA A 146 -7.23 -3.45 -15.48
C ALA A 146 -8.31 -4.32 -16.17
N THR A 147 -8.34 -5.62 -15.86
CA THR A 147 -9.16 -6.64 -16.53
C THR A 147 -10.47 -6.97 -15.82
N VAL A 148 -10.55 -6.79 -14.50
CA VAL A 148 -11.75 -7.10 -13.72
C VAL A 148 -12.01 -5.97 -12.73
N PRO A 149 -13.05 -5.14 -12.96
CA PRO A 149 -13.48 -4.15 -11.98
C PRO A 149 -13.74 -4.83 -10.63
N PHE A 150 -13.27 -4.22 -9.54
CA PHE A 150 -13.40 -4.72 -8.16
C PHE A 150 -12.53 -5.92 -7.77
N GLU A 151 -11.69 -6.44 -8.67
CA GLU A 151 -10.65 -7.40 -8.30
C GLU A 151 -9.42 -6.64 -7.79
N VAL A 152 -9.23 -6.70 -6.47
CA VAL A 152 -8.18 -5.98 -5.78
C VAL A 152 -7.25 -6.98 -5.12
N TYR A 153 -5.96 -6.94 -5.48
CA TYR A 153 -4.95 -7.75 -4.81
C TYR A 153 -4.19 -6.91 -3.79
N ASP A 154 -3.95 -7.52 -2.64
CA ASP A 154 -3.13 -6.96 -1.58
C ASP A 154 -1.69 -6.81 -2.10
N THR A 155 -1.19 -5.58 -2.18
CA THR A 155 0.25 -5.40 -2.44
C THR A 155 1.01 -5.66 -1.14
N PRO A 156 2.23 -6.17 -1.21
CA PRO A 156 3.06 -6.28 -0.02
C PRO A 156 3.27 -4.90 0.62
N LEU A 157 3.47 -4.87 1.94
CA LEU A 157 3.89 -3.64 2.62
C LEU A 157 5.18 -3.12 1.97
N GLU A 158 5.31 -1.82 1.79
CA GLU A 158 6.47 -1.22 1.16
C GLU A 158 7.19 -0.35 2.19
N PHE A 159 8.48 -0.59 2.39
CA PHE A 159 9.34 0.25 3.20
C PHE A 159 10.30 1.03 2.32
N SER A 160 10.42 2.33 2.57
CA SER A 160 11.47 3.16 1.97
C SER A 160 11.91 4.27 2.90
N VAL A 161 13.03 4.88 2.57
CA VAL A 161 13.55 6.08 3.23
C VAL A 161 13.36 7.27 2.30
N ALA A 162 13.01 8.42 2.86
CA ALA A 162 12.93 9.67 2.13
C ALA A 162 13.76 10.75 2.80
N GLN A 163 14.19 11.71 1.98
CA GLN A 163 14.78 12.96 2.43
C GLN A 163 13.79 14.08 2.17
N VAL A 164 13.61 14.95 3.15
CA VAL A 164 12.95 16.23 2.99
C VAL A 164 14.00 17.27 2.64
N ALA A 165 13.82 17.91 1.50
CA ALA A 165 14.67 18.98 1.00
C ALA A 165 13.81 20.00 0.25
N GLU A 166 14.03 21.29 0.52
CA GLU A 166 13.30 22.39 -0.14
C GLU A 166 11.77 22.25 -0.05
N GLY A 167 11.28 21.76 1.09
CA GLY A 167 9.85 21.51 1.33
C GLY A 167 9.27 20.33 0.54
N GLN A 168 10.10 19.52 -0.11
CA GLN A 168 9.69 18.30 -0.82
C GLN A 168 10.20 17.06 -0.12
N LEU A 169 9.32 16.05 0.01
CA LEU A 169 9.66 14.72 0.48
C LEU A 169 10.03 13.86 -0.73
N LEU A 170 11.26 13.36 -0.74
CA LEU A 170 11.87 12.68 -1.87
C LEU A 170 12.26 11.26 -1.47
N ALA A 171 11.55 10.26 -1.97
CA ALA A 171 11.91 8.84 -1.83
C ALA A 171 12.23 8.25 -3.20
N SER A 172 12.79 7.03 -3.23
CA SER A 172 12.99 6.29 -4.49
C SER A 172 11.66 5.90 -5.17
N ASN A 173 10.61 5.71 -4.38
CA ASN A 173 9.33 5.11 -4.77
C ASN A 173 8.12 6.05 -4.66
N THR A 174 8.31 7.27 -4.16
CA THR A 174 7.25 8.28 -4.05
C THR A 174 7.85 9.66 -3.81
N GLN A 175 7.08 10.70 -4.13
CA GLN A 175 7.43 12.08 -3.83
C GLN A 175 6.22 12.83 -3.30
N SER A 176 6.46 13.83 -2.48
CA SER A 176 5.43 14.77 -2.04
C SER A 176 6.05 16.14 -1.78
N ALA A 177 5.22 17.12 -1.45
CA ALA A 177 5.66 18.47 -1.14
C ALA A 177 4.75 19.12 -0.10
N ARG A 178 5.26 20.13 0.58
CA ARG A 178 4.48 20.91 1.56
C ARG A 178 3.29 21.62 0.89
N SER A 179 3.40 21.98 -0.38
CA SER A 179 2.26 22.53 -1.13
C SER A 179 1.20 21.49 -1.50
N LEU A 180 1.54 20.20 -1.40
CA LEU A 180 0.62 19.07 -1.52
C LEU A 180 0.03 18.62 -0.16
N LEU A 181 0.18 19.45 0.88
CA LEU A 181 -0.59 19.37 2.11
C LEU A 181 -1.73 20.37 2.07
N ARG A 182 -2.95 19.94 2.37
CA ARG A 182 -4.12 20.82 2.34
C ARG A 182 -5.13 20.47 3.41
N GLN A 183 -5.53 21.48 4.17
CA GLN A 183 -6.68 21.39 5.07
C GLN A 183 -7.94 21.82 4.33
N VAL A 184 -9.01 21.04 4.47
CA VAL A 184 -10.32 21.29 3.88
C VAL A 184 -11.41 20.99 4.91
N THR A 185 -12.39 21.88 5.01
CA THR A 185 -13.57 21.65 5.84
C THR A 185 -14.50 20.65 5.18
N VAL A 186 -14.65 19.48 5.78
CA VAL A 186 -15.57 18.42 5.39
C VAL A 186 -16.82 18.54 6.25
N SER A 187 -17.87 19.15 5.69
CA SER A 187 -19.15 19.42 6.38
C SER A 187 -18.98 20.26 7.66
N ASN A 188 -18.71 19.64 8.81
CA ASN A 188 -18.62 20.25 10.13
C ASN A 188 -17.28 20.02 10.85
N TYR A 189 -16.27 19.45 10.18
CA TYR A 189 -14.93 19.28 10.71
C TYR A 189 -13.87 19.62 9.65
N ASP A 190 -12.65 19.89 10.08
CA ASP A 190 -11.52 20.04 9.17
C ASP A 190 -10.77 18.72 9.04
N SER A 191 -10.45 18.35 7.81
CA SER A 191 -9.59 17.22 7.47
C SER A 191 -8.34 17.75 6.76
N GLU A 192 -7.19 17.17 7.05
CA GLU A 192 -5.96 17.45 6.32
C GLU A 192 -5.69 16.32 5.32
N PHE A 193 -5.21 16.69 4.14
CA PHE A 193 -4.88 15.78 3.06
C PHE A 193 -3.43 15.95 2.65
N LEU A 194 -2.80 14.84 2.25
CA LEU A 194 -1.47 14.79 1.65
C LEU A 194 -1.58 14.09 0.30
N ALA A 195 -1.07 14.72 -0.75
CA ALA A 195 -0.91 14.06 -2.04
C ALA A 195 0.52 13.56 -2.26
N THR A 196 0.66 12.41 -2.90
CA THR A 196 1.96 11.85 -3.30
C THR A 196 1.97 11.50 -4.78
N VAL A 197 3.11 11.67 -5.44
CA VAL A 197 3.32 11.34 -6.86
C VAL A 197 4.22 10.11 -6.98
N GLU A 198 3.69 9.04 -7.56
CA GLU A 198 4.39 7.78 -7.79
C GLU A 198 5.37 7.88 -8.98
N PRO A 199 6.30 6.91 -9.15
CA PRO A 199 7.22 6.87 -10.29
C PRO A 199 6.52 6.82 -11.64
N THR A 200 5.32 6.23 -11.68
CA THR A 200 4.45 6.16 -12.86
C THR A 200 3.81 7.50 -13.23
N GLY A 201 3.93 8.51 -12.36
CA GLY A 201 3.22 9.78 -12.48
C GLY A 201 1.81 9.75 -11.87
N ASN A 202 1.35 8.60 -11.39
CA ASN A 202 0.06 8.50 -10.70
C ASN A 202 0.10 9.25 -9.37
N MET A 203 -0.93 10.04 -9.12
CA MET A 203 -1.08 10.73 -7.84
C MET A 203 -2.06 9.98 -6.93
N GLN A 204 -1.68 9.91 -5.65
CA GLN A 204 -2.50 9.36 -4.57
C GLN A 204 -2.81 10.48 -3.59
N VAL A 205 -4.03 10.50 -3.07
CA VAL A 205 -4.48 11.46 -2.05
C VAL A 205 -4.87 10.69 -0.81
N TYR A 206 -4.30 11.07 0.32
CA TYR A 206 -4.55 10.47 1.62
C TYR A 206 -5.07 11.55 2.57
N ALA A 207 -5.88 11.16 3.55
CA ALA A 207 -6.28 11.99 4.67
C ALA A 207 -5.42 11.68 5.91
N SER A 208 -5.12 12.69 6.72
CA SER A 208 -4.44 12.52 8.00
C SER A 208 -5.33 11.74 8.97
N GLN A 209 -4.74 10.84 9.76
CA GLN A 209 -5.49 10.09 10.78
C GLN A 209 -4.94 10.30 12.19
N ARG A 210 -3.67 9.97 12.41
CA ARG A 210 -3.08 9.86 13.77
C ARG A 210 -1.55 9.95 13.74
N PRO A 211 -0.88 10.12 14.90
CA PRO A 211 0.57 9.93 15.00
C PRO A 211 1.02 8.60 14.38
N PRO A 212 2.24 8.55 13.83
CA PRO A 212 2.76 7.31 13.26
C PRO A 212 2.87 6.25 14.36
N ALA A 213 2.51 5.00 14.06
CA ALA A 213 2.62 3.91 15.03
C ALA A 213 3.03 2.61 14.35
N ILE A 214 3.85 1.83 15.04
CA ILE A 214 4.32 0.54 14.56
C ILE A 214 3.22 -0.51 14.79
N ALA A 215 2.83 -1.23 13.74
CA ALA A 215 1.90 -2.34 13.92
C ALA A 215 2.64 -3.58 14.45
N PRO A 216 2.09 -4.29 15.45
CA PRO A 216 2.73 -5.49 16.01
C PRO A 216 2.81 -6.65 15.00
N THR A 217 2.06 -6.55 13.91
CA THR A 217 2.01 -7.54 12.82
C THR A 217 3.03 -7.27 11.71
N TRP A 218 3.84 -6.21 11.79
CA TRP A 218 4.81 -5.92 10.74
C TRP A 218 5.91 -6.98 10.64
N PRO A 219 6.28 -7.39 9.40
CA PRO A 219 7.31 -8.42 9.20
C PRO A 219 8.64 -8.04 9.86
N ALA A 220 9.35 -9.04 10.40
CA ALA A 220 10.65 -8.82 11.05
C ALA A 220 11.66 -8.11 10.13
N ALA A 221 11.69 -8.46 8.84
CA ALA A 221 12.57 -7.84 7.86
C ALA A 221 12.29 -6.33 7.66
N LEU A 222 11.01 -5.91 7.72
CA LEU A 222 10.64 -4.49 7.72
C LEU A 222 11.19 -3.80 8.98
N MET A 223 10.97 -4.42 10.14
CA MET A 223 11.43 -3.86 11.42
C MET A 223 12.95 -3.77 11.53
N GLU A 224 13.69 -4.69 10.91
CA GLU A 224 15.13 -4.62 10.80
C GLU A 224 15.58 -3.41 9.97
N GLN A 225 14.96 -3.17 8.81
CA GLN A 225 15.27 -1.97 8.02
C GLN A 225 14.83 -0.67 8.70
N PHE A 226 13.68 -0.66 9.36
CA PHE A 226 13.20 0.47 10.14
C PHE A 226 14.23 0.90 11.20
N ARG A 227 14.79 -0.06 11.94
CA ARG A 227 15.86 0.22 12.92
C ARG A 227 17.16 0.63 12.25
N ALA A 228 17.55 -0.04 11.17
CA ALA A 228 18.79 0.27 10.44
C ALA A 228 18.78 1.68 9.82
N ALA A 229 17.61 2.20 9.44
CA ALA A 229 17.42 3.56 8.95
C ALA A 229 17.31 4.61 10.07
N GLY A 230 17.39 4.20 11.35
CA GLY A 230 17.28 5.08 12.50
C GLY A 230 15.89 5.69 12.67
N CYS A 231 14.83 4.98 12.25
CA CYS A 231 13.47 5.48 12.38
C CYS A 231 12.98 5.38 13.83
N ARG A 232 12.10 6.31 14.23
CA ARG A 232 11.48 6.35 15.57
C ARG A 232 9.96 6.34 15.48
N GLU A 233 9.32 5.86 16.54
CA GLU A 233 7.90 6.08 16.81
C GLU A 233 7.67 7.43 17.49
#